data_AF-A0A2G0Q6V9-F1
#
_entry.id   AF-A0A2G0Q6V9-F1
#
_cell.length_a   1.000
_cell.length_b   1.000
_cell.length_c   1.000
_cell.angle_alpha   90.00
_cell.angle_beta   90.00
_cell.angle_gamma   90.00
#
_symmetry.space_group_name_H-M   'P 1'
#
loop_
_entity.id
_entity.type
_entity.pdbx_description
1 polymer ?
#
loop_
_entity_poly.entity_id
_entity_poly.type
_entity_poly.pdbx_seq_one_letter_code
_entity_poly.pdbx_strand_id
1 'polypeptide(L)' 'MQDSETRKHNIIPPYLLEHIAKGCDENDKACILRTLEHVNKLMKDSVKEDALNPKDINSINKNKGN' A
#
# COMPACT_ATOMS: atom_id res chain seq x y z
N MET A 1 -13.53 8.03 21.95
CA MET A 1 -13.56 7.37 20.63
C MET A 1 -12.61 8.14 19.75
N GLN A 2 -11.48 7.56 19.35
CA GLN A 2 -10.45 8.24 18.53
C GLN A 2 -10.68 7.95 17.05
N ASP A 3 -10.54 9.00 16.25
CA ASP A 3 -10.78 9.11 14.82
C ASP A 3 -10.35 7.91 13.97
N SER A 4 -11.26 7.49 13.09
CA SER A 4 -11.03 6.56 11.98
C SER A 4 -10.46 7.25 10.74
N GLU A 5 -9.74 8.37 10.90
CA GLU A 5 -9.02 9.00 9.80
C GLU A 5 -7.83 8.12 9.40
N THR A 6 -8.07 7.29 8.38
CA THR A 6 -7.10 6.76 7.43
C THR A 6 -5.72 6.53 8.03
N ARG A 7 -5.58 5.49 8.87
CA ARG A 7 -4.25 4.95 9.15
C ARG A 7 -3.71 4.46 7.81
N LYS A 8 -2.92 5.31 7.14
CA LYS A 8 -2.22 4.95 5.92
C LYS A 8 -1.37 3.73 6.29
N HIS A 9 -1.84 2.55 5.90
CA HIS A 9 -1.12 1.32 6.15
C HIS A 9 0.13 1.40 5.28
N ASN A 10 1.26 1.75 5.90
CA ASN A 10 2.54 1.82 5.21
C ASN A 10 2.94 0.39 4.86
N ILE A 11 2.66 -0.01 3.61
CA ILE A 11 3.09 -1.30 3.07
C ILE A 11 4.59 -1.23 2.85
N ILE A 12 5.32 -2.24 3.33
CA ILE A 12 6.77 -2.37 3.08
C ILE A 12 6.98 -2.49 1.56
N PRO A 13 7.86 -1.69 0.93
CA PRO A 13 8.08 -1.78 -0.50
C PRO A 13 8.64 -3.15 -0.95
N PRO A 14 8.17 -3.70 -2.09
CA PRO A 14 8.64 -4.97 -2.63
C PRO A 14 10.17 -5.04 -2.80
N TYR A 15 10.78 -3.95 -3.28
CA TYR A 15 12.24 -3.89 -3.52
C TYR A 15 13.05 -4.10 -2.24
N LEU A 16 12.52 -3.73 -1.07
CA LEU A 16 13.21 -3.93 0.21
C LEU A 16 13.20 -5.41 0.58
N LEU A 17 12.08 -6.10 0.38
CA LEU A 17 11.98 -7.54 0.59
C LEU A 17 12.89 -8.31 -0.39
N GLU A 18 12.98 -7.88 -1.65
CA GLU A 18 13.93 -8.45 -2.62
C GLU A 18 15.39 -8.25 -2.20
N HIS A 19 15.72 -7.10 -1.62
CA HIS A 19 17.07 -6.84 -1.12
C HIS A 19 17.42 -7.73 0.08
N ILE A 20 16.51 -7.86 1.05
CA ILE A 20 16.69 -8.72 2.22
C ILE A 20 16.85 -10.19 1.79
N ALA A 21 16.05 -10.65 0.82
CA ALA A 21 16.12 -12.02 0.29
C ALA A 21 17.49 -12.42 -0.29
N LYS A 22 18.35 -11.45 -0.63
CA LYS A 22 19.72 -11.72 -1.13
C LYS A 22 20.72 -12.07 -0.03
N GLY A 23 20.44 -11.69 1.22
CA GLY A 23 21.35 -11.89 2.37
C GLY A 23 20.89 -12.94 3.37
N CYS A 24 19.71 -13.55 3.15
CA CYS A 24 19.11 -14.53 4.05
C CYS A 24 19.45 -15.97 3.68
N ASP A 25 19.42 -16.85 4.68
CA ASP A 25 19.54 -18.29 4.46
C ASP A 25 18.28 -18.89 3.79
N GLU A 26 18.34 -20.17 3.42
CA GLU A 26 17.25 -20.83 2.71
C GLU A 26 15.94 -20.90 3.52
N ASN A 27 16.04 -20.97 4.86
CA ASN A 27 14.87 -21.04 5.74
C ASN A 27 14.15 -19.69 5.78
N ASP A 28 14.90 -18.61 5.95
CA ASP A 28 14.38 -17.24 5.99
C ASP A 28 13.87 -16.79 4.62
N LYS A 29 14.53 -17.22 3.55
CA LYS A 29 14.16 -16.87 2.17
C LYS A 29 12.74 -17.30 1.82
N ALA A 30 12.30 -18.48 2.29
CA ALA A 30 10.93 -18.95 2.06
C ALA A 30 9.88 -18.02 2.69
N CYS A 31 10.17 -17.49 3.88
CA CYS A 31 9.30 -16.53 4.56
C CYS A 31 9.25 -15.20 3.78
N ILE A 32 10.41 -14.66 3.42
CA ILE A 32 10.52 -13.39 2.69
C ILE A 32 9.82 -13.46 1.34
N LEU A 33 9.93 -14.56 0.61
CA LEU A 33 9.26 -14.75 -0.68
C LEU A 33 7.72 -14.77 -0.53
N ARG A 34 7.19 -15.42 0.51
CA ARG A 34 5.75 -15.40 0.81
C ARG A 34 5.26 -13.99 1.14
N THR A 35 6.03 -13.24 1.94
CA THR A 35 5.72 -11.85 2.26
C THR A 35 5.78 -10.97 1.01
N LEU A 36 6.78 -11.15 0.15
CA LEU A 36 6.91 -10.43 -1.12
C LEU A 36 5.72 -10.68 -2.05
N GLU A 37 5.27 -11.94 -2.17
CA GLU A 37 4.08 -12.28 -2.94
C GLU A 37 2.83 -11.58 -2.39
N HIS A 38 2.67 -11.59 -1.06
CA HIS A 38 1.54 -10.95 -0.39
C HIS A 38 1.52 -9.43 -0.60
N VAL A 39 2.66 -8.76 -0.41
CA VAL A 39 2.82 -7.32 -0.64
C VAL A 39 2.50 -6.94 -2.10
N ASN A 40 2.98 -7.73 -3.06
CA ASN A 40 2.68 -7.50 -4.47
C ASN A 40 1.19 -7.60 -4.79
N LYS A 41 0.46 -8.52 -4.14
CA LYS A 41 -1.00 -8.62 -4.26
C LYS A 41 -1.68 -7.40 -3.65
N LEU A 42 -1.29 -7.02 -2.43
CA LEU A 42 -1.84 -5.83 -1.75
C LEU A 42 -1.65 -4.55 -2.58
N MET A 43 -0.47 -4.33 -3.17
CA MET A 43 -0.24 -3.16 -4.02
C MET A 43 -1.10 -3.17 -5.29
N LYS A 44 -1.29 -4.33 -5.91
CA LYS A 44 -2.17 -4.46 -7.09
C LYS A 44 -3.64 -4.21 -6.75
N ASP A 45 -4.08 -4.62 -5.57
CA ASP A 45 -5.46 -4.45 -5.13
C ASP A 45 -5.73 -3.05 -4.59
N SER A 46 -4.76 -2.42 -3.91
CA SER A 46 -4.83 -1.01 -3.47
C SER A 46 -5.00 -0.06 -4.67
N VAL A 47 -4.34 -0.32 -5.80
CA VAL A 47 -4.52 0.47 -7.04
C VAL A 47 -5.97 0.40 -7.55
N LYS A 48 -6.71 -0.67 -7.27
CA LYS A 48 -8.12 -0.80 -7.66
C LYS A 48 -9.05 -0.04 -6.71
N GLU A 49 -8.67 0.12 -5.45
CA GLU A 49 -9.45 0.85 -4.43
C GLU A 49 -9.34 2.37 -4.63
N ASP A 50 -8.13 2.88 -4.92
CA ASP A 50 -7.91 4.31 -5.26
C ASP A 50 -8.54 4.73 -6.60
N ALA A 51 -8.90 3.77 -7.47
CA ALA A 51 -9.59 4.05 -8.73
C ALA A 51 -11.09 4.39 -8.56
N LEU A 52 -11.64 4.32 -7.34
CA LEU A 52 -13.05 4.60 -7.04
C LEU A 52 -13.26 6.02 -6.52
N ASN A 53 -13.42 6.98 -7.45
CA ASN A 53 -14.60 7.86 -7.62
C ASN A 53 -14.23 9.23 -8.23
N PRO A 54 -14.60 9.50 -9.50
CA PRO A 54 -14.59 10.84 -10.08
C PRO A 54 -15.50 11.87 -9.38
N LYS A 55 -16.33 11.42 -8.42
CA LYS A 55 -17.26 12.27 -7.66
C LYS A 55 -16.60 13.06 -6.54
N ASP A 56 -15.46 12.61 -6.01
CA ASP A 56 -14.75 13.31 -4.93
C ASP A 56 -13.90 14.48 -5.43
N ILE A 57 -13.56 14.49 -6.72
CA ILE A 57 -12.77 15.56 -7.37
C ILE A 57 -13.57 16.87 -7.46
N ASN A 58 -14.90 16.78 -7.62
CA ASN A 58 -15.78 17.95 -7.75
C ASN A 58 -16.05 18.69 -6.41
N SER A 59 -15.70 18.09 -5.27
CA SER A 59 -15.89 18.72 -3.96
C SER A 59 -14.70 19.60 -3.53
N ILE A 60 -13.52 19.44 -4.14
CA ILE A 60 -12.31 20.20 -3.77
C ILE A 60 -12.36 21.63 -4.37
N ASN A 61 -13.07 21.85 -5.48
CA ASN A 61 -13.03 23.13 -6.20
C ASN A 61 -14.16 24.12 -5.83
N LYS A 62 -14.92 23.88 -4.76
CA LYS A 62 -16.00 24.80 -4.30
C LYS A 62 -15.65 25.69 -3.11
N ASN A 63 -14.46 25.56 -2.51
CA ASN A 63 -14.03 26.36 -1.36
C ASN A 63 -12.90 27.36 -1.68
N LYS A 64 -13.02 28.10 -2.79
CA LYS A 64 -12.29 29.38 -2.94
C LYS A 64 -13.21 30.46 -3.47
N GLY A 65 -14.20 30.80 -2.64
CA GLY A 65 -14.91 32.06 -2.70
C GLY A 65 -14.78 32.75 -1.35
N ASN A 66 -14.02 33.84 -1.32
CA ASN A 66 -14.35 35.10 -0.65
C ASN A 66 -13.46 36.17 -1.28
#